data_AF-A0A1F8YCU2-F1
#
_entry.id   AF-A0A1F8YCU2-F1
#
_cell.length_a   1.000
_cell.length_b   1.000
_cell.length_c   1.000
_cell.angle_alpha   90.00
_cell.angle_beta   90.00
_cell.angle_gamma   90.00
#
_symmetry.space_group_name_H-M   'P 1'
#
loop_
_entity.id
_entity.type
_entity.pdbx_description
1 polymer ?
#
loop_
_entity_poly.entity_id
_entity_poly.type
_entity_poly.pdbx_seq_one_letter_code
_entity_poly.pdbx_strand_id
1 'polypeptide(L)'
;MAGKHHHKVEGEGIINGKMIVGEVVEANQKAEDVFKKHLGEYCLSIPGSRTESIEFLAAMHDCHEEPLLEELNRVCKKAPPKMGHF
;
A
#
# COMPACT_ATOMS: atom_id res chain seq x y z
N MET A 1 -2.43 -5.34 37.72
CA MET A 1 -1.72 -4.14 37.24
C MET A 1 -1.58 -4.25 35.73
N ALA A 2 -2.52 -3.66 34.97
CA ALA A 2 -2.52 -3.73 33.52
C ALA A 2 -1.45 -2.77 32.97
N GLY A 3 -0.36 -3.31 32.44
CA GLY A 3 0.67 -2.54 31.74
C GLY A 3 0.08 -1.98 30.44
N LYS A 4 -0.12 -0.66 30.41
CA LYS A 4 -0.46 0.08 29.18
C LYS A 4 0.75 0.02 28.26
N HIS A 5 0.76 -0.91 27.31
CA HIS A 5 1.68 -0.85 26.19
C HIS A 5 1.27 0.31 25.29
N HIS A 6 1.89 1.47 25.51
CA HIS A 6 1.89 2.55 24.54
C HIS A 6 2.65 2.08 23.30
N HIS A 7 1.95 1.46 22.34
CA HIS A 7 2.47 1.33 20.98
C HIS A 7 2.43 2.72 20.36
N LYS A 8 3.60 3.36 20.31
CA LYS A 8 3.79 4.58 19.52
C LYS A 8 3.69 4.16 18.07
N VAL A 9 2.56 4.46 17.43
CA VAL A 9 2.30 4.13 16.03
C VAL A 9 3.18 5.07 15.18
N GLU A 10 4.31 4.57 14.68
CA GLU A 10 5.08 5.26 13.64
C GLU A 10 4.37 5.05 12.30
N GLY A 11 3.38 5.91 12.02
CA GLY A 11 2.55 5.88 10.82
C GLY A 11 2.40 7.25 10.16
N GLU A 12 3.42 8.11 10.26
CA GLU A 12 3.44 9.42 9.61
C GLU A 12 4.45 9.41 8.44
N GLY A 13 4.11 8.67 7.38
CA GLY A 13 4.98 8.53 6.20
C GLY A 13 4.25 8.75 4.87
N ILE A 14 5.02 9.00 3.82
CA ILE A 14 4.60 9.00 2.41
C ILE A 14 4.61 7.54 1.91
N ILE A 15 3.58 7.14 1.16
CA ILE A 15 3.50 5.83 0.49
C ILE A 15 4.66 5.71 -0.51
N ASN A 16 5.39 4.61 -0.47
CA ASN A 16 6.51 4.34 -1.38
C ASN A 16 6.49 2.89 -1.88
N GLY A 17 7.31 2.60 -2.91
CA GLY A 17 7.41 1.31 -3.59
C GLY A 17 7.55 0.08 -2.72
N LYS A 18 8.23 0.22 -1.58
CA LYS A 18 8.57 -0.90 -0.70
C LYS A 18 7.42 -1.33 0.20
N MET A 19 6.33 -0.56 0.23
CA MET A 19 5.16 -0.89 1.03
C MET A 19 4.39 -2.05 0.42
N ILE A 20 3.75 -2.85 1.29
CA ILE A 20 2.94 -3.98 0.87
C ILE A 20 1.58 -3.49 0.37
N VAL A 21 1.17 -3.97 -0.80
CA VAL A 21 -0.06 -3.55 -1.47
C VAL A 21 -1.29 -3.74 -0.58
N GLY A 22 -1.39 -4.89 0.10
CA GLY A 22 -2.49 -5.21 1.02
C GLY A 22 -2.61 -4.22 2.17
N GLU A 23 -1.50 -3.85 2.81
CA GLU A 23 -1.50 -2.86 3.91
C GLU A 23 -2.02 -1.50 3.45
N VAL A 24 -1.63 -1.08 2.26
CA VAL A 24 -2.05 0.21 1.68
C VAL A 24 -3.55 0.21 1.37
N VAL A 25 -4.06 -0.90 0.81
CA VAL A 25 -5.49 -1.05 0.49
C VAL A 25 -6.35 -1.18 1.76
N GLU A 26 -5.86 -1.90 2.77
CA GLU A 26 -6.56 -2.04 4.06
C GLU A 26 -6.62 -0.72 4.82
N ALA A 27 -5.56 0.09 4.77
CA ALA A 27 -5.54 1.41 5.38
C ALA A 27 -6.41 2.43 4.64
N ASN A 28 -6.59 2.28 3.32
CA ASN A 28 -7.46 3.14 2.54
C ASN A 28 -8.05 2.41 1.32
N GLN A 29 -9.36 2.14 1.36
CA GLN A 29 -10.07 1.46 0.27
C GLN A 29 -9.96 2.18 -1.08
N LYS A 30 -9.73 3.51 -1.10
CA LYS A 30 -9.53 4.26 -2.36
C LYS A 30 -8.21 3.93 -3.04
N ALA A 31 -7.25 3.33 -2.34
CA ALA A 31 -6.01 2.87 -2.95
C ALA A 31 -6.27 1.77 -3.98
N GLU A 32 -7.27 0.91 -3.75
CA GLU A 32 -7.64 -0.15 -4.70
C GLU A 32 -8.05 0.43 -6.06
N ASP A 33 -8.83 1.51 -6.06
CA ASP A 33 -9.22 2.20 -7.30
C ASP A 33 -8.02 2.76 -8.04
N VAL A 34 -7.01 3.27 -7.31
CA VAL A 34 -5.77 3.77 -7.90
C VAL A 34 -4.96 2.62 -8.52
N PHE A 35 -4.79 1.50 -7.81
CA PHE A 35 -4.11 0.32 -8.38
C PHE A 35 -4.81 -0.19 -9.64
N LYS A 36 -6.14 -0.28 -9.64
CA LYS A 36 -6.91 -0.72 -10.82
C LYS A 36 -6.78 0.24 -11.99
N LYS A 37 -6.77 1.55 -11.73
CA LYS A 37 -6.60 2.58 -12.74
C LYS A 37 -5.25 2.51 -13.45
N HIS A 38 -4.17 2.27 -12.70
CA HIS A 38 -2.80 2.25 -13.24
C HIS A 38 -2.37 0.88 -13.78
N LEU A 39 -2.82 -0.20 -13.14
CA LEU A 39 -2.33 -1.56 -13.41
C LEU A 39 -3.39 -2.46 -14.07
N GLY A 40 -4.62 -1.98 -14.21
CA GLY A 40 -5.76 -2.70 -14.78
C GLY A 40 -6.68 -3.32 -13.73
N GLU A 41 -7.94 -3.54 -14.11
CA GLU A 41 -9.04 -3.96 -13.22
C GLU A 41 -8.74 -5.22 -12.39
N TYR A 42 -7.92 -6.13 -12.93
CA TYR A 42 -7.64 -7.43 -12.34
C TYR A 42 -6.31 -7.51 -11.60
N CYS A 43 -5.56 -6.41 -11.44
CA CYS A 43 -4.22 -6.43 -10.82
C CYS A 43 -4.20 -7.03 -9.42
N LEU A 44 -5.24 -6.80 -8.61
CA LEU A 44 -5.35 -7.33 -7.24
C LEU A 44 -6.06 -8.69 -7.13
N SER A 45 -6.40 -9.30 -8.27
CA SER A 45 -6.99 -10.65 -8.32
C SER A 45 -5.94 -11.75 -8.54
N ILE A 46 -4.71 -11.38 -8.89
CA ILE A 46 -3.60 -12.32 -9.05
C ILE A 46 -3.21 -12.85 -7.65
N PRO A 47 -3.11 -14.18 -7.46
CA PRO A 47 -2.62 -14.73 -6.20
C PRO A 47 -1.27 -14.12 -5.82
N GLY A 48 -1.16 -13.59 -4.60
CA GLY A 48 0.07 -12.94 -4.11
C GLY A 48 0.12 -11.41 -4.29
N SER A 49 -0.69 -10.81 -5.18
CA SER A 49 -0.67 -9.37 -5.45
C SER A 49 -0.81 -8.47 -4.21
N ARG A 50 -1.60 -8.90 -3.21
CA ARG A 50 -1.78 -8.16 -1.94
C ARG A 50 -0.65 -8.36 -0.93
N THR A 51 0.21 -9.34 -1.14
CA THR A 51 1.37 -9.62 -0.28
C THR A 51 2.69 -9.12 -0.87
N GLU A 52 2.65 -8.56 -2.08
CA GLU A 52 3.80 -8.02 -2.79
C GLU A 52 4.03 -6.54 -2.46
N SER A 53 5.23 -6.05 -2.77
CA SER A 53 5.53 -4.62 -2.74
C SER A 53 4.91 -3.90 -3.94
N ILE A 54 4.64 -2.60 -3.80
CA ILE A 54 4.13 -1.76 -4.89
C ILE A 54 5.09 -1.75 -6.08
N GLU A 55 6.39 -1.62 -5.83
CA GLU A 55 7.43 -1.59 -6.88
C GLU A 55 7.43 -2.90 -7.70
N PHE A 56 7.25 -4.04 -7.04
CA PHE A 56 7.20 -5.34 -7.71
C PHE A 56 5.92 -5.48 -8.54
N LEU A 57 4.77 -5.12 -7.98
CA LEU A 57 3.49 -5.18 -8.69
C LEU A 57 3.49 -4.23 -9.91
N ALA A 58 4.06 -3.03 -9.80
CA ALA A 58 4.20 -2.10 -10.93
C ALA A 58 5.11 -2.65 -12.04
N ALA A 59 6.26 -3.23 -11.67
CA ALA A 59 7.21 -3.81 -12.62
C ALA A 59 6.59 -5.00 -13.39
N MET A 60 5.80 -5.84 -12.73
CA MET A 60 5.11 -6.97 -13.37
C MET A 60 4.07 -6.53 -14.42
N HIS A 61 3.56 -5.30 -14.31
CA HIS A 61 2.57 -4.73 -15.20
C HIS A 61 3.16 -3.74 -16.23
N ASP A 62 4.50 -3.68 -16.37
CA ASP A 62 5.22 -2.73 -17.23
C ASP A 62 4.77 -1.26 -17.01
N CYS A 63 4.43 -0.93 -15.75
CA CYS A 63 3.93 0.37 -15.35
C CYS A 63 5.03 1.19 -14.69
N HIS A 64 5.05 2.50 -14.95
CA HIS A 64 5.96 3.41 -14.25
C HIS A 64 5.46 3.63 -12.81
N GLU A 65 6.33 3.36 -11.84
CA GLU A 65 5.99 3.38 -10.42
C GLU A 65 5.64 4.79 -9.90
N GLU A 66 6.32 5.82 -10.41
CA GLU A 66 6.17 7.21 -9.96
C GLU A 66 4.73 7.74 -10.04
N PRO A 67 4.01 7.68 -11.18
CA PRO A 67 2.65 8.20 -11.29
C PRO A 67 1.64 7.43 -10.41
N LEU A 68 1.87 6.14 -10.17
CA LEU A 68 1.10 5.33 -9.24
C LEU A 68 1.29 5.85 -7.80
N LEU A 69 2.54 6.04 -7.38
CA LEU A 69 2.86 6.55 -6.04
C LEU A 69 2.36 7.98 -5.81
N GLU A 70 2.47 8.86 -6.78
CA GLU A 70 1.95 10.23 -6.70
C GLU A 70 0.44 10.24 -6.44
N GLU A 71 -0.32 9.44 -7.19
CA GLU A 71 -1.76 9.36 -7.02
C GLU A 71 -2.16 8.68 -5.71
N LEU A 72 -1.47 7.60 -5.32
CA LEU A 72 -1.67 6.95 -4.02
C LEU A 72 -1.46 7.94 -2.87
N ASN A 73 -0.39 8.72 -2.89
CA ASN A 73 -0.12 9.72 -1.87
C ASN A 73 -1.15 10.85 -1.84
N ARG A 74 -1.59 11.32 -3.02
CA ARG A 74 -2.65 12.34 -3.13
C ARG A 74 -3.97 11.86 -2.54
N VAL A 75 -4.36 10.62 -2.81
CA VAL A 75 -5.66 10.05 -2.40
C VAL A 75 -5.63 9.60 -0.93
N CYS A 76 -4.54 8.94 -0.52
CA CYS A 76 -4.45 8.33 0.80
C CYS A 76 -4.00 9.31 1.89
N LYS A 77 -3.28 10.37 1.52
CA LYS A 77 -2.75 11.45 2.40
C LYS A 77 -1.78 11.00 3.51
N LYS A 78 -1.79 9.73 3.90
CA LYS A 78 -0.93 9.11 4.91
C LYS A 78 -0.64 7.66 4.52
N ALA A 79 0.57 7.20 4.83
CA ALA A 79 0.93 5.79 4.72
C ALA A 79 0.19 4.90 5.74
N PRO A 80 0.02 3.61 5.44
CA PRO A 80 -0.45 2.64 6.43
C PRO A 80 0.51 2.59 7.64
N PRO A 81 -0.01 2.37 8.85
CA PRO A 81 0.86 2.03 9.99
C PRO A 81 1.55 0.70 9.70
N LYS A 82 2.84 0.58 10.04
CA LYS A 82 3.55 -0.70 9.93
C LYS A 82 2.81 -1.76 10.74
N MET A 83 2.17 -2.71 10.07
CA MET A 83 1.66 -3.90 10.75
C MET A 83 2.84 -4.83 10.98
N GLY A 84 3.03 -5.24 12.24
CA GLY A 84 3.97 -6.30 12.56
C GLY A 84 3.44 -7.61 11.98
N HIS A 85 4.06 -8.09 10.91
CA HIS A 85 3.86 -9.48 10.49
C HIS A 85 4.71 -10.35 11.41
N PHE A 86 4.04 -11.24 12.16
CA PHE A 86 4.64 -12.16 13.13
C PHE A 86 5.48 -13.25 12.46
#